data_AF-A0A7Y3BM56-F1
#
_entry.id   AF-A0A7Y3BM56-F1
#
_cell.length_a   1.000
_cell.length_b   1.000
_cell.length_c   1.000
_cell.angle_alpha   90.00
_cell.angle_beta   90.00
_cell.angle_gamma   90.00
#
_symmetry.space_group_name_H-M   'P 1'
#
loop_
_entity.id
_entity.type
_entity.pdbx_description
1 polymer ?
#
loop_
_entity_poly.entity_id
_entity_poly.type
_entity_poly.pdbx_seq_one_letter_code
_entity_poly.pdbx_strand_id
1 'polypeptide(L)' 'MKKLLLFLSLIAFIALIGPTSSFAQTQRNPVLEEFTGTWCQWCPCGHDIMEQIKAAIPNSIMIGYHGPA' A
#
# COMPACT_ATOMS: atom_id res chain seq x y z
N MET A 1 19.58 6.60 -47.52
CA MET A 1 19.45 5.42 -46.63
C MET A 1 20.31 5.53 -45.37
N LYS A 2 21.65 5.38 -45.40
CA LYS A 2 22.51 5.35 -44.17
C LYS A 2 22.20 6.43 -43.11
N LYS A 3 22.00 7.70 -43.50
CA LYS A 3 21.62 8.79 -42.57
C LYS A 3 20.29 8.56 -41.84
N LEU A 4 19.30 7.94 -42.49
CA LEU A 4 17.97 7.66 -41.91
C LEU A 4 18.06 6.57 -40.83
N LEU A 5 18.91 5.56 -41.02
CA LEU A 5 19.17 4.51 -40.04
C LEU A 5 19.84 5.08 -38.76
N LEU A 6 20.73 6.07 -38.92
CA LEU A 6 21.33 6.78 -37.78
C LEU A 6 20.29 7.60 -37.01
N PHE A 7 19.35 8.26 -37.69
CA PHE A 7 18.25 8.97 -37.01
C PHE A 7 17.30 8.01 -36.28
N LEU A 8 16.92 6.86 -36.87
CA LEU A 8 16.13 5.85 -36.16
C LEU A 8 16.84 5.33 -34.91
N SER A 9 18.14 5.03 -35.02
CA SER A 9 18.97 4.57 -33.90
C SER A 9 18.99 5.59 -32.75
N LEU A 10 19.18 6.88 -33.06
CA LEU A 10 19.20 7.95 -32.07
C LEU A 10 17.84 8.12 -31.37
N ILE A 11 16.73 8.05 -32.12
CA ILE A 11 15.37 8.15 -31.55
C ILE A 11 15.07 6.94 -30.64
N ALA A 12 15.44 5.72 -31.06
CA ALA A 12 15.28 4.52 -30.25
C ALA A 12 16.11 4.57 -28.96
N PHE A 13 17.32 5.15 -29.01
CA PHE A 13 18.15 5.34 -27.83
C PHE A 13 17.54 6.36 -26.86
N ILE A 14 17.05 7.50 -27.36
CA ILE A 14 16.35 8.52 -26.55
C ILE A 14 15.09 7.94 -25.88
N ALA A 15 14.34 7.09 -26.57
CA ALA A 15 13.16 6.43 -26.01
C ALA A 15 13.49 5.50 -24.81
N LEU A 16 14.70 4.92 -24.76
CA LEU A 16 15.16 4.09 -23.64
C LEU A 16 15.54 4.89 -22.37
N ILE A 17 15.83 6.18 -22.51
CA ILE A 17 16.17 7.11 -21.41
C ILE A 17 15.02 8.07 -21.07
N GLY A 18 13.83 7.86 -21.64
CA GLY A 18 12.64 8.61 -21.28
C GLY A 18 12.31 8.46 -19.78
N PRO A 19 11.77 9.50 -19.12
CA PRO A 19 11.52 9.47 -17.69
C PRO A 19 10.48 8.40 -17.34
N THR A 20 10.95 7.32 -16.73
CA THR A 20 10.08 6.34 -16.08
C THR A 20 9.46 7.01 -14.86
N SER A 21 8.25 7.54 -15.02
CA SER A 21 7.44 8.14 -13.96
C SER A 21 6.97 7.06 -12.98
N SER A 22 7.92 6.59 -12.17
CA SER A 22 7.70 5.74 -11.03
C SER A 22 6.90 6.52 -9.98
N PHE A 23 5.58 6.51 -10.16
CA PHE A 23 4.62 6.79 -9.10
C PHE A 23 4.66 5.63 -8.09
N ALA A 24 5.80 5.49 -7.41
CA ALA A 24 5.92 4.66 -6.24
C ALA A 24 4.93 5.20 -5.20
N GLN A 25 3.78 4.52 -5.08
CA GLN A 25 2.87 4.69 -3.96
C GLN A 25 3.70 4.63 -2.68
N THR A 26 3.80 5.77 -1.98
CA THR A 26 4.61 5.88 -0.77
C THR A 26 4.03 4.91 0.26
N GLN A 27 4.66 3.75 0.40
CA GLN A 27 4.13 2.67 1.24
C GLN A 27 3.92 3.21 2.67
N ARG A 28 2.66 3.21 3.11
CA ARG A 28 2.27 3.65 4.45
C ARG A 28 1.92 2.43 5.26
N ASN A 29 2.31 2.42 6.52
CA ASN A 29 1.86 1.45 7.49
C ASN A 29 0.61 2.04 8.16
N PRO A 30 -0.62 1.67 7.77
CA PRO A 30 -1.82 2.21 8.41
C PRO A 30 -1.89 1.70 9.85
N VAL A 31 -2.26 2.58 10.77
CA VAL A 31 -2.54 2.22 12.17
C VAL A 31 -4.04 2.00 12.32
N LEU A 32 -4.43 0.92 12.98
CA LEU A 32 -5.80 0.62 13.38
C LEU A 32 -5.87 0.47 14.89
N GLU A 33 -6.85 1.13 15.51
CA GLU A 33 -7.00 1.23 16.97
C GLU A 33 -8.41 0.79 17.38
N GLU A 34 -8.56 -0.26 18.21
CA GLU A 34 -9.89 -0.79 18.59
C GLU A 34 -10.32 -0.42 20.03
N PHE A 35 -11.25 0.54 20.10
CA PHE A 35 -12.11 0.89 21.24
C PHE A 35 -13.01 -0.27 21.70
N THR A 36 -12.51 -1.16 22.58
CA THR A 36 -13.24 -2.36 23.05
C THR A 36 -13.50 -2.37 24.57
N GLY A 37 -14.38 -3.27 25.03
CA GLY A 37 -14.68 -3.48 26.46
C GLY A 37 -15.48 -4.77 26.68
N THR A 38 -15.46 -5.33 27.90
CA THR A 38 -16.09 -6.64 28.20
C THR A 38 -17.62 -6.64 28.10
N TRP A 39 -18.26 -5.48 28.17
CA TRP A 39 -19.70 -5.29 28.00
C TRP A 39 -20.16 -5.23 26.53
N CYS A 40 -19.22 -5.14 25.58
CA CYS A 40 -19.49 -4.92 24.16
C CYS A 40 -19.67 -6.25 23.40
N GLN A 41 -20.92 -6.68 23.15
CA GLN A 41 -21.18 -7.94 22.42
C GLN A 41 -20.67 -7.95 20.97
N TRP A 42 -20.47 -6.76 20.37
CA TRP A 42 -20.05 -6.61 18.98
C TRP A 42 -18.54 -6.52 18.79
N CYS A 43 -17.77 -6.34 19.87
CA CYS A 43 -16.33 -6.15 19.79
C CYS A 43 -15.55 -7.37 19.23
N PRO A 44 -15.96 -8.64 19.46
CA PRO A 44 -15.36 -9.78 18.76
C PRO A 44 -15.47 -9.69 17.23
N CYS A 45 -16.57 -9.17 16.69
CA CYS A 45 -16.74 -8.96 15.25
C CYS A 45 -15.82 -7.85 14.72
N GLY A 46 -15.55 -6.81 15.53
CA GLY A 46 -14.53 -5.80 15.23
C GLY A 46 -13.13 -6.40 15.13
N HIS A 47 -12.79 -7.30 16.05
CA HIS A 47 -11.51 -8.01 16.09
C HIS A 47 -11.35 -8.95 14.87
N ASP A 48 -12.39 -9.71 14.51
CA ASP A 48 -12.42 -10.55 13.30
C ASP A 48 -12.21 -9.71 12.02
N ILE A 49 -12.76 -8.49 11.96
CA ILE A 49 -12.55 -7.55 10.86
C ILE A 49 -11.11 -7.00 10.85
N MET A 50 -10.51 -6.75 12.01
CA MET A 50 -9.11 -6.33 12.08
C MET A 50 -8.16 -7.43 11.58
N GLU A 51 -8.33 -8.69 11.96
CA GLU A 51 -7.49 -9.78 11.41
C GLU A 51 -7.65 -9.93 9.89
N GLN A 52 -8.85 -9.72 9.33
CA GLN A 52 -9.04 -9.65 7.87
C GLN A 52 -8.27 -8.49 7.23
N ILE A 53 -8.25 -7.31 7.86
CA ILE A 53 -7.46 -6.16 7.40
C ILE A 53 -5.96 -6.43 7.55
N LYS A 54 -5.53 -7.19 8.57
CA LYS A 54 -4.13 -7.57 8.78
C LYS A 54 -3.64 -8.52 7.69
N ALA A 55 -4.47 -9.49 7.30
CA ALA A 55 -4.20 -10.37 6.18
C ALA A 55 -4.16 -9.63 4.83
N ALA A 56 -5.06 -8.66 4.62
CA ALA A 56 -5.12 -7.86 3.39
C ALA A 56 -4.00 -6.81 3.29
N ILE A 57 -3.55 -6.25 4.42
CA ILE A 57 -2.51 -5.22 4.51
C ILE A 57 -1.47 -5.65 5.57
N PRO A 58 -0.49 -6.51 5.20
CA PRO A 58 0.45 -7.09 6.16
C PRO A 58 1.30 -6.08 6.94
N ASN A 59 1.55 -4.90 6.36
CA ASN A 59 2.29 -3.79 6.99
C ASN A 59 1.42 -2.84 7.83
N SER A 60 0.14 -3.17 8.05
CA SER A 60 -0.70 -2.48 9.04
C SER A 60 -0.19 -2.70 10.48
N ILE A 61 -0.43 -1.73 11.35
CA ILE A 61 -0.12 -1.75 12.77
C ILE A 61 -1.44 -1.77 13.53
N MET A 62 -1.57 -2.63 14.53
CA MET A 62 -2.82 -2.86 15.24
C MET A 62 -2.65 -2.67 16.74
N ILE A 63 -3.56 -1.89 17.32
CA ILE A 63 -3.51 -1.44 18.72
C ILE A 63 -4.90 -1.70 19.33
N GLY A 64 -5.06 -2.83 20.01
CA GLY A 64 -6.21 -3.09 20.85
C GLY A 64 -5.96 -2.59 22.27
N TYR A 65 -6.92 -1.84 22.84
CA TYR A 65 -6.90 -1.49 24.25
C TYR A 65 -8.33 -1.50 24.82
N HIS A 66 -8.49 -2.12 25.98
CA HIS A 66 -9.81 -2.28 26.60
C HIS A 66 -10.10 -1.10 27.53
N GLY A 67 -11.25 -0.46 27.33
CA GLY A 67 -11.77 0.51 28.28
C GLY A 67 -12.15 -0.12 29.63
N PRO A 68 -12.24 0.66 30.72
CA PRO A 68 -12.79 0.18 31.98
C PRO A 68 -14.24 -0.31 31.78
N ALA A 69 -14.62 -1.31 32.58
CA ALA A 69 -15.95 -1.90 32.62
C ALA A 69 -16.90 -1.13 33.54
#